data_AF-A0A942ETW7-F1
#
_entry.id   AF-A0A942ETW7-F1
#
_cell.length_a   1.000
_cell.length_b   1.000
_cell.length_c   1.000
_cell.angle_alpha   90.00
_cell.angle_beta   90.00
_cell.angle_gamma   90.00
#
_symmetry.space_group_name_H-M   'P 1'
#
loop_
_entity.id
_entity.type
_entity.pdbx_description
1 polymer ?
#
loop_
_entity_poly.entity_id
_entity_poly.type
_entity_poly.pdbx_seq_one_letter_code
_entity_poly.pdbx_strand_id
1 'polypeptide(L)'
;MKTARLFRNGQSQAVRLPKEYRFSGDRVLIKKAGNAVILLPEKGSWTPLWESLSKFSEDFMGSREQPGQQPRKGLFGCNPSVMVCLSFPGLKP
;
A
#
# COMPACT_ATOMS: atom_id res chain seq x y z
N MET A 1 15.12 21.41 13.52
CA MET A 1 14.53 20.20 14.12
C MET A 1 13.89 20.59 15.45
N LYS A 2 12.63 20.26 15.70
CA LYS A 2 11.96 20.58 16.98
C LYS A 2 11.79 19.32 17.82
N THR A 3 11.97 19.46 19.12
CA THR A 3 11.76 18.38 20.10
C THR A 3 10.40 18.55 20.76
N ALA A 4 9.75 17.44 21.07
CA ALA A 4 8.51 17.40 21.84
C ALA A 4 8.76 16.71 23.17
N ARG A 5 8.07 17.15 24.23
CA ARG A 5 8.21 16.55 25.56
C ARG A 5 7.35 15.30 25.65
N LEU A 6 7.96 14.22 26.13
CA LEU A 6 7.26 13.01 26.54
C LEU A 6 6.72 13.18 27.96
N PHE A 7 5.50 12.72 28.19
CA PHE A 7 4.86 12.72 29.49
C PHE A 7 4.04 11.45 29.68
N ARG A 8 3.61 11.18 30.92
CA ARG A 8 2.71 10.06 31.23
C ARG A 8 1.29 10.57 31.35
N ASN A 9 0.34 9.82 30.80
CA ASN A 9 -1.09 10.00 31.00
C ASN A 9 -1.64 8.69 31.57
N GLY A 10 -1.83 8.65 32.91
CA GLY A 10 -2.11 7.41 33.62
C GLY A 10 -0.98 6.39 33.44
N GLN A 11 -1.31 5.19 32.94
CA GLN A 11 -0.33 4.15 32.62
C GLN A 11 0.27 4.28 31.20
N SER A 12 -0.26 5.18 30.37
CA SER A 12 0.19 5.35 28.98
C SER A 12 1.25 6.43 28.84
N GLN A 13 2.05 6.34 27.79
CA GLN A 13 2.98 7.38 27.37
C GLN A 13 2.32 8.29 26.32
N ALA A 14 2.57 9.60 26.41
CA ALA A 14 2.02 10.59 25.50
C ALA A 14 3.10 11.59 25.07
N VAL A 15 2.91 12.17 23.87
CA VAL A 15 3.76 13.21 23.28
C VAL A 15 2.96 14.50 23.22
N ARG A 16 3.51 15.61 23.72
CA ARG A 16 2.87 16.92 23.57
C ARG A 16 3.22 17.52 22.20
N LEU A 17 2.28 17.48 21.26
CA LEU A 17 2.47 18.06 19.93
C LEU A 17 2.46 19.60 19.97
N PRO A 18 3.50 20.29 19.46
CA PRO A 18 3.47 21.73 19.26
C PRO A 18 2.34 22.16 18.30
N LYS A 19 1.93 23.44 18.37
CA LYS A 19 0.76 23.96 17.62
C LYS A 19 0.85 23.69 16.12
N GLU A 20 2.04 23.79 15.54
CA GLU A 20 2.30 23.58 14.11
C GLU A 20 2.19 22.13 13.63
N TYR A 21 2.22 21.15 14.55
CA TYR A 21 2.12 19.72 14.23
C TYR A 21 0.77 19.10 14.67
N ARG A 22 -0.25 19.93 14.90
CA ARG A 22 -1.58 19.44 15.28
C ARG A 22 -2.28 18.80 14.08
N PHE A 23 -2.85 17.63 14.31
CA PHE A 23 -3.74 16.97 13.35
C PHE A 23 -5.16 17.53 13.46
N SER A 24 -5.91 17.47 12.36
CA SER A 24 -7.36 17.70 12.36
C SER A 24 -8.10 16.43 12.77
N GLY A 25 -9.02 16.54 13.74
CA GLY A 25 -9.84 15.43 14.23
C GLY A 25 -9.27 14.77 15.49
N ASP A 26 -9.85 13.63 15.88
CA ASP A 26 -9.63 13.01 17.19
C ASP A 26 -8.76 11.76 17.15
N ARG A 27 -8.42 11.27 15.95
CA ARG A 27 -7.71 10.00 15.75
C ARG A 27 -6.61 10.11 14.70
N VAL A 28 -5.57 9.32 14.91
CA VAL A 28 -4.42 9.17 14.02
C VAL A 28 -4.07 7.71 13.85
N LEU A 29 -3.56 7.35 12.67
CA LEU A 29 -2.98 6.05 12.38
C LEU A 29 -1.53 6.04 12.88
N ILE A 30 -1.11 4.92 13.45
CA ILE A 30 0.22 4.74 14.01
C ILE A 30 0.94 3.63 13.26
N LYS A 31 2.14 3.90 12.77
CA LYS A 31 3.03 2.90 12.15
C LYS A 31 4.39 2.93 12.82
N LYS A 32 4.90 1.76 13.20
CA LYS A 32 6.26 1.61 13.74
C LYS A 32 7.22 1.21 12.61
N ALA A 33 8.33 1.91 12.49
CA ALA A 33 9.40 1.63 11.53
C ALA A 33 10.74 1.64 12.26
N GLY A 34 11.19 0.45 12.69
CA GLY A 34 12.37 0.31 13.56
C GLY A 34 12.16 1.05 14.89
N ASN A 35 13.01 2.04 15.16
CA ASN A 35 12.94 2.90 16.34
C ASN A 35 12.07 4.16 16.14
N ALA A 36 11.51 4.36 14.95
CA ALA A 36 10.64 5.49 14.65
C ALA A 36 9.16 5.12 14.79
N VAL A 37 8.36 6.07 15.30
CA VAL A 37 6.90 6.01 15.28
C VAL A 37 6.41 7.10 14.35
N ILE A 38 5.66 6.68 13.32
CA ILE A 38 5.08 7.56 12.31
C ILE A 38 3.60 7.71 12.64
N LEU A 39 3.16 8.96 12.78
CA LEU A 39 1.77 9.33 12.99
C LEU A 39 1.20 9.89 11.68
N LEU A 40 0.08 9.35 11.23
CA LEU A 40 -0.62 9.76 10.02
C LEU A 40 -2.06 10.15 10.38
N PRO A 41 -2.67 11.15 9.71
CA PRO A 41 -4.08 11.47 9.94
C PRO A 41 -4.97 10.31 9.52
N GLU A 42 -6.06 10.05 10.25
CA GLU A 42 -7.03 8.98 9.89
C GLU A 42 -7.79 9.33 8.60
N LYS A 43 -8.17 10.61 8.45
CA LYS A 43 -8.86 11.15 7.27
C LYS A 43 -7.87 11.90 6.39
N GLY A 44 -7.93 11.72 5.07
CA GLY A 44 -7.02 12.39 4.15
C GLY A 44 -5.57 11.91 4.22
N SER A 45 -5.32 10.69 4.72
CA SER A 45 -4.00 10.06 4.71
C SER A 45 -3.39 9.96 3.31
N TRP A 46 -4.23 9.93 2.28
CA TRP A 46 -3.84 9.92 0.87
C TRP A 46 -3.67 11.33 0.27
N THR A 47 -4.03 12.41 0.96
CA THR A 47 -3.86 13.79 0.44
C THR A 47 -2.41 14.08 0.05
N PRO A 48 -1.39 13.74 0.87
CA PRO A 48 0.01 13.90 0.47
C PRO A 48 0.39 13.07 -0.76
N LEU A 49 -0.24 11.91 -0.95
CA LEU A 49 -0.05 11.11 -2.17
C LEU A 49 -0.62 11.85 -3.38
N TRP A 50 -1.86 12.35 -3.30
CA TRP A 50 -2.47 13.13 -4.39
C TRP A 50 -1.66 14.39 -4.73
N GLU A 51 -1.20 15.14 -3.72
CA GLU A 51 -0.30 16.29 -3.90
C GLU A 51 1.06 15.91 -4.48
N SER A 52 1.51 14.67 -4.29
CA SER A 52 2.74 14.21 -4.92
C SER A 52 2.58 13.95 -6.42
N LEU A 53 1.36 13.64 -6.88
CA LEU A 53 1.09 13.42 -8.30
C LEU A 53 1.27 14.70 -9.14
N SER A 54 1.03 15.87 -8.57
CA SER A 54 1.26 17.15 -9.26
C SER A 54 2.73 17.54 -9.38
N LYS A 55 3.65 16.76 -8.78
CA LYS A 55 5.10 17.00 -8.86
C LYS A 55 5.78 16.26 -10.00
N PHE A 56 5.07 15.39 -10.71
CA PHE A 56 5.59 14.75 -11.92
C PHE A 56 5.64 15.76 -13.06
N SER A 57 6.62 15.60 -13.96
CA SER A 57 6.71 16.37 -15.19
C SER A 57 5.61 15.96 -16.16
N GLU A 58 5.24 16.85 -17.09
CA GLU A 58 4.15 16.60 -18.05
C GLU A 58 4.41 15.40 -18.97
N ASP A 59 5.68 15.04 -19.19
CA ASP A 59 6.13 13.91 -19.99
C ASP A 59 6.23 12.59 -19.21
N PHE A 60 6.00 12.60 -17.89
CA PHE A 60 6.11 11.42 -17.06
C PHE A 60 5.08 10.36 -17.45
N MET A 61 5.55 9.21 -17.94
CA MET A 61 4.72 8.09 -18.38
C MET A 61 3.70 8.43 -19.49
N GLY A 62 4.05 9.33 -20.42
CA GLY A 62 3.18 9.70 -21.56
C GLY A 62 2.76 8.54 -22.48
N SER A 63 3.51 7.44 -22.49
CA SER A 63 3.12 6.18 -23.13
C SER A 63 3.41 4.99 -22.21
N ARG A 64 2.60 3.94 -22.37
CA ARG A 64 2.79 2.65 -21.67
C ARG A 64 3.05 1.57 -22.70
N GLU A 65 4.29 1.11 -22.79
CA GLU A 65 4.66 -0.06 -23.61
C GLU A 65 4.34 -1.35 -22.85
N GLN A 66 3.05 -1.68 -22.78
CA GLN A 66 2.61 -2.93 -22.16
C GLN A 66 2.75 -4.07 -23.18
N PRO A 67 3.56 -5.11 -22.89
CA PRO A 67 3.65 -6.26 -23.77
C PRO A 67 2.32 -7.02 -23.84
N GLY A 68 2.10 -7.73 -24.94
CA GLY A 68 0.98 -8.65 -25.08
C GLY A 68 0.99 -9.72 -23.99
N GLN A 69 -0.18 -10.29 -23.70
CA GLN A 69 -0.29 -11.39 -22.75
C GLN A 69 0.63 -12.54 -23.17
N GLN A 70 1.43 -13.04 -22.22
CA GLN A 70 2.28 -14.19 -22.48
C GLN A 70 1.41 -15.44 -22.62
N PRO A 71 1.57 -16.23 -23.69
CA PRO A 71 0.93 -17.53 -23.78
C PRO A 71 1.52 -18.43 -22.68
N ARG A 72 0.68 -18.88 -21.75
CA ARG A 72 1.05 -19.89 -20.76
C ARG A 72 0.56 -21.24 -21.24
N LYS A 73 1.45 -22.24 -21.21
CA LYS A 73 1.06 -23.62 -21.44
C LYS A 73 0.08 -24.02 -20.33
N GLY A 74 -1.08 -24.55 -20.71
CA GLY A 74 -2.02 -25.12 -19.73
C GLY A 74 -1.30 -26.17 -18.89
N LEU A 75 -1.64 -26.24 -17.60
CA LEU A 75 -0.99 -27.14 -16.63
C LEU A 75 -1.14 -28.63 -17.02
N PHE A 76 -2.08 -28.94 -17.92
CA PHE A 76 -2.32 -30.28 -18.44
C PHE A 76 -1.88 -30.37 -19.90
N GLY A 77 -0.71 -30.96 -20.12
CA GLY A 77 -0.36 -31.52 -21.42
C GLY A 77 -0.83 -32.97 -21.47
N CYS A 78 -1.70 -33.33 -22.41
CA CYS A 78 -1.95 -34.73 -22.72
C CYS A 78 -0.66 -35.32 -23.29
N ASN A 79 0.02 -36.17 -22.51
CA ASN A 79 1.09 -37.01 -22.99
C ASN A 79 0.45 -38.21 -23.71
N PRO A 80 0.71 -38.45 -25.01
CA PRO A 80 0.11 -39.58 -25.74
C PRO A 80 0.55 -40.95 -25.19
N SER A 81 1.59 -41.02 -24.34
CA SER A 81 1.99 -42.26 -23.64
C SER A 81 1.36 -42.43 -22.27
N VAL A 82 0.72 -41.40 -21.71
CA VAL A 82 0.07 -41.45 -20.39
C VAL A 82 -1.28 -40.76 -20.53
N MET A 83 -2.29 -41.54 -20.91
CA MET A 83 -3.69 -41.12 -20.90
C MET A 83 -4.16 -40.92 -19.46
N VAL A 84 -3.74 -39.82 -18.85
CA VAL A 84 -4.38 -39.27 -17.66
C VAL A 84 -5.03 -37.97 -18.10
N CYS A 85 -6.21 -38.10 -18.70
CA CYS A 85 -7.15 -37.00 -18.82
C CYS A 85 -7.64 -36.68 -17.41
N LEU A 86 -7.10 -35.64 -16.77
CA LEU A 86 -7.77 -35.00 -15.65
C LEU A 86 -8.96 -34.22 -16.21
N SER A 87 -10.04 -34.95 -16.50
CA SER A 87 -11.36 -34.36 -16.71
C SER A 87 -11.81 -33.75 -15.38
N PHE A 88 -11.65 -32.44 -15.23
CA PHE A 88 -12.39 -31.70 -14.22
C PHE A 88 -13.84 -31.56 -14.70
N PRO A 89 -14.82 -32.16 -14.02
CA PRO A 89 -16.21 -31.94 -14.37
C PRO A 89 -16.59 -30.54 -13.87
N GLY A 90 -16.89 -29.61 -14.79
CA GLY A 90 -17.73 -28.46 -14.41
C GLY A 90 -17.25 -27.05 -14.73
N LEU A 91 -16.38 -26.83 -15.71
CA LEU A 91 -16.34 -25.50 -16.35
C LEU A 91 -16.97 -25.57 -17.74
N LYS A 92 -18.25 -25.17 -17.79
CA LYS A 92 -18.94 -24.73 -19.01
C LYS A 92 -18.34 -23.37 -19.47
N PRO A 93 -18.49 -23.03 -20.76
CA PRO A 93 -17.75 -21.96 -21.43
C PRO A 93 -18.03 -20.56 -20.86
#